data_AF-Q9I2L4-F1
#
_entry.id   AF-Q9I2L4-F1
#
_cell.length_a   1.000
_cell.length_b   1.000
_cell.length_c   1.000
_cell.angle_alpha   90.00
_cell.angle_beta   90.00
_cell.angle_gamma   90.00
#
_symmetry.space_group_name_H-M   'P 1'
#
loop_
_entity.id
_entity.type
_entity.pdbx_description
1 polymer ?
#
loop_
_entity_poly.entity_id
_entity_poly.type
_entity_poly.pdbx_seq_one_letter_code
_entity_poly.pdbx_strand_id
1 'polypeptide(L)'
;MYASFAPATWALLAYLFGALALCLLMLGLGRVLGGRSHGRAKNLPFESGVDSTGSSRLRFSVKYALVAMLFVIFGIEMPFLYLWAVSLRENGWAGFVEATLFVSLLLVGLFYLHRVGALDWSPERRRKKPHD
;
A
#
# COMPACT_ATOMS: atom_id res chain seq x y z
N MET A 1 35.49 -3.05 -11.16
CA MET A 1 34.85 -1.98 -11.97
C MET A 1 34.48 -2.61 -13.31
N TYR A 2 33.18 -2.94 -13.50
CA TYR A 2 32.45 -3.56 -14.64
C TYR A 2 32.72 -4.99 -15.16
N ALA A 3 33.71 -5.75 -14.68
CA ALA A 3 33.90 -7.15 -15.07
C ALA A 3 33.68 -8.03 -13.82
N SER A 4 32.52 -8.61 -13.56
CA SER A 4 31.86 -9.60 -14.40
C SER A 4 30.35 -9.43 -14.31
N PHE A 5 29.72 -8.77 -15.30
CA PHE A 5 28.30 -8.96 -15.55
C PHE A 5 28.10 -10.44 -15.92
N ALA A 6 27.85 -11.28 -14.91
CA ALA A 6 27.49 -12.66 -15.12
C ALA A 6 26.30 -12.71 -16.10
N PRO A 7 26.18 -13.74 -16.96
CA PRO A 7 25.06 -13.84 -17.91
C PRO A 7 23.69 -13.66 -17.23
N ALA A 8 23.58 -14.00 -15.95
CA ALA A 8 22.40 -13.73 -15.12
C ALA A 8 22.01 -12.25 -15.05
N THR A 9 22.96 -11.30 -14.96
CA THR A 9 22.65 -9.86 -14.93
C THR A 9 22.04 -9.38 -16.24
N TRP A 10 22.56 -9.86 -17.37
CA TRP A 10 21.99 -9.60 -18.69
C TRP A 10 20.59 -10.20 -18.82
N ALA A 11 20.37 -11.42 -18.31
CA ALA A 11 19.05 -12.04 -18.28
C ALA A 11 18.06 -11.24 -17.41
N LEU A 12 18.48 -10.75 -16.24
CA LEU A 12 17.67 -9.90 -15.37
C LEU A 12 17.33 -8.57 -16.03
N LEU A 13 18.29 -7.91 -16.68
CA LEU A 13 18.05 -6.66 -17.42
C LEU A 13 17.10 -6.89 -18.61
N ALA A 14 17.29 -7.98 -19.36
CA ALA A 14 16.41 -8.35 -20.46
C ALA A 14 14.99 -8.64 -19.96
N TYR A 15 14.84 -9.33 -18.82
CA TYR A 15 13.55 -9.59 -18.19
C TYR A 15 12.87 -8.29 -17.75
N LEU A 16 13.58 -7.41 -17.03
CA LEU A 16 13.05 -6.12 -16.58
C LEU A 16 12.64 -5.24 -17.76
N PHE A 17 13.48 -5.17 -18.79
CA PHE A 17 13.18 -4.42 -20.00
C PHE A 17 11.98 -5.00 -20.74
N GLY A 18 11.91 -6.33 -20.89
CA GLY A 18 10.78 -7.02 -21.50
C GLY A 18 9.47 -6.80 -20.74
N ALA A 19 9.49 -6.87 -19.42
CA ALA A 19 8.33 -6.60 -18.57
C ALA A 19 7.86 -5.14 -18.69
N LEU A 20 8.79 -4.17 -18.65
CA LEU A 20 8.48 -2.75 -18.85
C LEU A 20 7.93 -2.49 -20.26
N ALA A 21 8.56 -3.06 -21.29
CA ALA A 21 8.12 -2.93 -22.68
C ALA A 21 6.72 -3.52 -22.87
N LEU A 22 6.43 -4.68 -22.29
CA LEU A 22 5.10 -5.29 -22.33
C LEU A 22 4.06 -4.40 -21.63
N CYS A 23 4.35 -3.88 -20.44
CA CYS A 23 3.47 -2.93 -19.75
C CYS A 23 3.18 -1.67 -20.59
N LEU A 24 4.23 -1.06 -21.17
CA LEU A 24 4.09 0.11 -22.03
C LEU A 24 3.31 -0.22 -23.31
N LEU A 25 3.53 -1.39 -23.90
CA LEU A 25 2.80 -1.89 -25.05
C LEU A 25 1.32 -2.08 -24.71
N MET A 26 0.98 -2.69 -23.58
CA MET A 26 -0.41 -2.88 -23.14
C MET A 26 -1.11 -1.54 -22.91
N LEU A 27 -0.45 -0.59 -22.26
CA LEU A 27 -0.96 0.78 -22.08
C LEU A 27 -1.13 1.50 -23.42
N GLY A 28 -0.17 1.34 -24.33
CA GLY A 28 -0.17 1.93 -25.67
C GLY A 28 -1.30 1.37 -26.55
N LEU A 29 -1.38 0.05 -26.68
CA LEU A 29 -2.46 -0.65 -27.38
C LEU A 29 -3.82 -0.30 -26.78
N GLY A 30 -3.95 -0.31 -25.46
CA GLY A 30 -5.17 0.10 -24.77
C GLY A 30 -5.59 1.52 -25.12
N ARG A 31 -4.64 2.45 -25.32
CA ARG A 31 -4.92 3.82 -25.76
C ARG A 31 -5.21 3.97 -27.25
N VAL A 32 -4.75 3.06 -28.11
CA VAL A 32 -4.96 3.12 -29.57
C VAL A 32 -6.24 2.39 -29.96
N LEU A 33 -6.44 1.19 -29.42
CA LEU A 33 -7.63 0.35 -29.65
C LEU A 33 -8.82 0.79 -28.79
N GLY A 34 -8.58 1.40 -27.62
CA GLY A 34 -9.63 1.92 -26.76
C GLY A 34 -10.33 3.10 -27.41
N GLY A 35 -11.64 2.98 -27.63
CA GLY A 35 -12.48 4.04 -28.18
C GLY A 35 -12.37 5.32 -27.36
N ARG A 36 -11.84 6.39 -27.98
CA ARG A 36 -11.76 7.72 -27.36
C ARG A 36 -13.12 8.40 -27.45
N SER A 37 -14.02 8.09 -26.54
CA SER A 37 -15.23 8.91 -26.36
C SER A 37 -14.83 10.22 -25.68
N HIS A 38 -14.79 11.32 -26.44
CA HIS A 38 -14.59 12.68 -25.95
C HIS A 38 -15.92 13.29 -25.46
N GLY A 39 -16.54 12.67 -24.46
CA GLY A 39 -17.67 13.29 -23.77
C GLY A 39 -17.18 14.32 -22.76
N ARG A 40 -17.68 15.57 -22.81
CA ARG A 40 -17.43 16.57 -21.74
C ARG A 40 -17.83 16.02 -20.37
N ALA A 41 -18.87 15.19 -20.34
CA ALA A 41 -19.36 14.47 -19.15
C ALA A 41 -18.34 13.48 -18.55
N LYS A 42 -17.48 12.87 -19.37
CA LYS A 42 -16.51 11.85 -18.95
C LYS A 42 -15.37 12.40 -18.08
N ASN A 43 -15.11 13.71 -18.16
CA ASN A 43 -14.08 14.37 -17.35
C ASN A 43 -14.64 14.90 -16.02
N LEU A 44 -15.93 14.73 -15.72
CA LEU A 44 -16.45 15.11 -14.41
C LEU A 44 -15.96 14.11 -13.34
N PRO A 45 -15.67 14.56 -12.11
CA PRO A 45 -15.18 13.68 -11.05
C PRO A 45 -16.18 12.58 -10.66
N PHE A 46 -17.46 12.81 -10.87
CA PHE A 46 -18.55 11.91 -10.51
C PHE A 46 -19.46 11.67 -11.71
N GLU A 47 -19.72 10.39 -12.01
CA GLU A 47 -20.74 9.97 -12.96
C GLU A 47 -22.15 9.98 -12.34
N SER A 48 -22.25 10.05 -11.01
CA SER A 48 -23.51 10.06 -10.27
C SER A 48 -24.33 11.36 -10.38
N GLY A 49 -23.91 12.32 -11.20
CA GLY A 49 -24.63 13.57 -11.44
C GLY A 49 -24.62 14.57 -10.27
N VAL A 50 -23.85 14.30 -9.21
CA VAL A 50 -23.66 15.27 -8.12
C VAL A 50 -22.47 16.16 -8.45
N ASP A 51 -22.73 17.46 -8.53
CA ASP A 51 -21.66 18.45 -8.69
C ASP A 51 -20.73 18.38 -7.47
N SER A 52 -19.43 18.28 -7.71
CA SER A 52 -18.43 18.32 -6.64
C SER A 52 -18.49 19.68 -5.95
N THR A 53 -19.15 19.75 -4.80
CA THR A 53 -19.25 20.98 -4.02
C THR A 53 -18.01 21.11 -3.13
N GLY A 54 -17.20 22.13 -3.41
CA GLY A 54 -16.09 22.52 -2.56
C GLY A 54 -14.74 21.84 -2.83
N SER A 55 -13.73 22.36 -2.14
CA SER A 55 -12.34 21.90 -2.26
C SER A 55 -12.16 20.52 -1.62
N SER A 56 -11.68 19.53 -2.38
CA SER A 56 -11.30 18.18 -1.91
C SER A 56 -10.16 18.14 -0.88
N ARG A 57 -9.76 19.30 -0.33
CA ARG A 57 -8.89 19.41 0.85
C ARG A 57 -9.65 18.98 2.11
N LEU A 58 -10.09 17.73 2.14
CA LEU A 58 -10.54 17.12 3.36
C LEU A 58 -9.33 17.01 4.28
N ARG A 59 -9.37 17.71 5.41
CA ARG A 59 -8.43 17.51 6.51
C ARG A 59 -8.64 16.10 7.05
N PHE A 60 -7.89 15.16 6.50
CA PHE A 60 -7.86 13.79 6.97
C PHE A 60 -7.48 13.77 8.44
N SER A 61 -8.20 12.97 9.23
CA SER A 61 -7.88 12.81 10.64
C SER A 61 -6.53 12.11 10.79
N VAL A 62 -5.78 12.44 11.85
CA VAL A 62 -4.50 11.81 12.19
C VAL A 62 -4.65 10.27 12.31
N LYS A 63 -5.85 9.78 12.63
CA LYS A 63 -6.16 8.34 12.70
C LYS A 63 -5.80 7.59 11.42
N TYR A 64 -6.06 8.16 10.24
CA TYR A 64 -5.74 7.51 8.96
C TYR A 64 -4.23 7.38 8.73
N ALA A 65 -3.46 8.38 9.16
CA ALA A 65 -2.00 8.32 9.08
C ALA A 65 -1.43 7.21 9.97
N LEU A 66 -2.00 7.01 11.17
CA LEU A 66 -1.59 5.92 12.06
C LEU A 66 -1.89 4.54 11.47
N VAL A 67 -3.05 4.35 10.85
CA VAL A 67 -3.39 3.08 10.17
C VAL A 67 -2.48 2.86 8.95
N ALA A 68 -2.15 3.90 8.19
CA ALA A 68 -1.22 3.79 7.07
C ALA A 68 0.21 3.44 7.53
N MET A 69 0.69 4.10 8.58
CA MET A 69 2.00 3.80 9.17
C MET A 69 2.05 2.37 9.72
N LEU A 70 0.97 1.90 10.34
CA LEU A 70 0.83 0.51 10.78
C LEU A 70 0.90 -0.47 9.59
N PHE A 71 0.24 -0.17 8.47
CA PHE A 71 0.28 -1.00 7.26
C PHE A 71 1.69 -1.08 6.67
N VAL A 72 2.42 0.03 6.66
CA VAL A 72 3.82 0.07 6.21
C VAL A 72 4.70 -0.79 7.12
N ILE A 73 4.59 -0.63 8.44
CA ILE A 73 5.35 -1.43 9.41
C ILE A 73 5.01 -2.91 9.24
N PHE A 74 3.74 -3.32 9.28
CA PHE A 74 3.41 -4.74 9.07
C PHE A 74 3.83 -5.29 7.71
N GLY A 75 3.77 -4.48 6.65
CA GLY A 75 4.19 -4.89 5.32
C GLY A 75 5.69 -5.21 5.22
N ILE A 76 6.53 -4.51 5.98
CA ILE A 76 7.98 -4.78 6.01
C ILE A 76 8.35 -5.96 6.92
N GLU A 77 7.61 -6.17 8.02
CA GLU A 77 7.94 -7.22 8.98
C GLU A 77 7.57 -8.63 8.51
N MET A 78 6.58 -8.77 7.62
CA MET A 78 6.17 -10.07 7.09
C MET A 78 7.32 -10.77 6.32
N PRO A 79 8.02 -10.10 5.37
CA PRO A 79 9.25 -10.62 4.79
C PRO A 79 10.36 -10.90 5.82
N PHE A 80 10.51 -10.07 6.86
CA PHE A 80 11.52 -10.31 7.89
C PHE A 80 11.29 -11.64 8.62
N LEU A 81 10.04 -11.90 9.02
CA LEU A 81 9.66 -13.19 9.62
C LEU A 81 9.85 -14.35 8.64
N TYR A 82 9.62 -14.13 7.35
CA TYR A 82 9.89 -15.15 6.33
C TYR A 82 11.39 -15.48 6.22
N LEU A 83 12.28 -14.48 6.20
CA LEU A 83 13.73 -14.70 6.18
C LEU A 83 14.21 -15.44 7.41
N TRP A 84 13.67 -15.09 8.58
CA TRP A 84 13.90 -15.84 9.81
C TRP A 84 13.37 -17.28 9.71
N ALA A 85 12.15 -17.48 9.19
CA ALA A 85 11.56 -18.80 9.01
C ALA A 85 12.40 -19.71 8.10
N VAL A 86 13.02 -19.14 7.06
CA VAL A 86 13.92 -19.89 6.16
C VAL A 86 15.23 -20.28 6.87
N SER A 87 15.72 -19.47 7.82
CA SER A 87 16.95 -19.72 8.59
C SER A 87 16.73 -20.50 9.91
N LEU A 88 15.50 -20.95 10.17
CA LEU A 88 15.13 -21.70 11.38
C LEU A 88 16.05 -22.89 11.71
N ARG A 89 16.54 -23.58 10.68
CA ARG A 89 17.38 -24.78 10.84
C ARG A 89 18.76 -24.48 11.40
N GLU A 90 19.27 -23.27 11.17
CA GLU A 90 20.62 -22.85 11.58
C GLU A 90 20.61 -22.16 12.94
N ASN A 91 19.60 -21.34 13.23
CA ASN A 91 19.55 -20.50 14.42
C ASN A 91 19.03 -21.21 15.69
N GLY A 92 18.42 -22.39 15.57
CA GLY A 92 17.94 -23.20 16.70
C GLY A 92 17.06 -22.43 17.69
N TRP A 93 17.28 -22.64 19.00
CA TRP A 93 16.51 -21.99 20.08
C TRP A 93 16.73 -20.48 20.16
N ALA A 94 17.92 -19.98 19.83
CA ALA A 94 18.22 -18.56 19.83
C ALA A 94 17.36 -17.82 18.79
N GLY A 95 17.22 -18.41 17.60
CA GLY A 95 16.32 -17.90 16.57
C GLY A 95 14.87 -17.82 17.06
N PHE A 96 14.36 -18.85 17.75
CA PHE A 96 13.00 -18.84 18.29
C PHE A 96 12.74 -17.69 19.26
N VAL A 97 13.69 -17.40 20.16
CA VAL A 97 13.58 -16.27 21.09
C VAL A 97 13.58 -14.94 20.33
N GLU A 98 14.44 -14.79 19.33
CA GLU A 98 14.53 -13.58 18.51
C GLU A 98 13.21 -13.30 17.76
N ALA A 99 12.62 -14.30 17.11
CA ALA A 99 11.34 -14.14 16.43
C ALA A 99 10.18 -13.89 17.40
N THR A 100 10.19 -14.55 18.57
CA THR A 100 9.16 -14.31 19.58
C THR A 100 9.21 -12.89 20.11
N LEU A 101 10.42 -12.38 20.40
CA LEU A 101 10.62 -11.00 20.81
C LEU A 101 10.14 -10.02 19.73
N PHE A 102 10.52 -10.26 18.47
CA PHE A 102 10.10 -9.45 17.34
C PHE A 102 8.57 -9.42 17.16
N VAL A 103 7.92 -10.59 17.17
CA VAL A 103 6.45 -10.68 17.09
C VAL A 103 5.81 -10.00 18.30
N SER A 104 6.34 -10.16 19.51
CA SER A 104 5.79 -9.52 20.70
C SER A 104 5.86 -7.99 20.64
N LEU A 105 6.94 -7.42 20.09
CA LEU A 105 7.07 -5.97 19.89
C LEU A 105 5.99 -5.44 18.93
N LEU A 106 5.70 -6.17 17.86
CA LEU A 106 4.62 -5.82 16.94
C LEU A 106 3.24 -5.95 17.58
N LEU A 107 3.02 -7.00 18.37
CA LEU A 107 1.76 -7.17 19.10
C LEU A 107 1.54 -6.05 20.10
N VAL A 108 2.59 -5.58 20.81
CA VAL A 108 2.51 -4.43 21.71
C VAL A 108 2.17 -3.15 20.94
N GLY A 109 2.82 -2.91 19.80
CA GLY A 109 2.52 -1.76 18.94
C GLY A 109 1.09 -1.77 18.39
N LEU A 110 0.62 -2.93 17.92
CA LEU A 110 -0.74 -3.11 17.44
C LEU A 110 -1.77 -2.97 18.56
N PHE A 111 -1.52 -3.57 19.72
CA PHE A 111 -2.40 -3.46 20.87
C PHE A 111 -2.52 -2.02 21.33
N TYR A 112 -1.41 -1.28 21.39
CA TYR A 112 -1.42 0.15 21.68
C TYR A 112 -2.31 0.91 20.70
N LEU A 113 -2.17 0.68 19.39
CA LEU A 113 -2.97 1.38 18.39
C LEU A 113 -4.46 1.02 18.46
N HIS A 114 -4.77 -0.25 18.74
CA HIS A 114 -6.13 -0.70 18.94
C HIS A 114 -6.79 0.04 20.12
N ARG A 115 -6.07 0.23 21.23
CA ARG A 115 -6.56 0.97 22.41
C ARG A 115 -6.74 2.46 22.17
N VAL A 116 -5.98 3.07 21.27
CA VAL A 116 -6.15 4.47 20.85
C VAL A 116 -7.44 4.67 20.02
N GLY A 117 -8.09 3.59 19.57
CA GLY A 117 -9.29 3.72 18.74
C GLY A 117 -8.99 4.32 17.38
N ALA A 118 -7.75 4.16 16.87
CA ALA A 118 -7.40 4.56 15.52
C ALA A 118 -8.14 3.72 14.47
N LEU A 119 -8.63 2.54 14.87
CA LEU A 119 -9.52 1.68 14.09
C LEU A 119 -11.00 2.06 14.23
N ASP A 120 -11.37 3.01 15.10
CA ASP A 120 -12.77 3.37 15.26
C ASP A 120 -13.18 4.37 14.18
N TRP A 121 -13.79 3.82 13.13
CA TRP A 121 -14.34 4.53 11.98
C TRP A 121 -15.72 5.13 12.24
N SER A 122 -16.20 5.14 13.48
CA SER A 122 -17.56 5.59 13.76
C SER A 122 -17.70 7.09 13.43
N PRO A 123 -18.51 7.47 12.43
CA PRO A 123 -18.71 8.86 12.11
C PRO A 123 -19.49 9.52 13.26
N GLU A 124 -18.87 10.46 13.96
CA GLU A 124 -19.59 11.30 14.93
C GLU A 124 -20.66 12.08 14.17
N ARG A 125 -21.92 11.63 14.31
CA ARG A 125 -23.08 12.20 13.63
C ARG A 125 -23.23 13.65 14.09
N ARG A 126 -22.72 14.61 13.31
CA ARG A 126 -23.01 16.03 13.53
C ARG A 126 -24.54 16.20 13.57
N ARG A 127 -25.10 16.43 14.76
CA ARG A 127 -26.46 16.94 14.89
C ARG A 127 -26.48 18.26 14.12
N LYS A 128 -27.17 18.29 12.96
CA LYS A 128 -27.61 19.55 12.35
C LYS A 128 -28.43 20.27 13.42
N LYS A 129 -28.01 21.48 13.80
CA LYS A 129 -28.89 22.38 14.54
C LYS A 129 -30.08 22.68 13.61
N PRO A 130 -31.34 22.62 14.10
CA PRO A 130 -32.48 23.02 13.29
C PRO A 130 -32.25 24.47 12.83
N HIS A 131 -32.49 24.71 11.54
CA HIS A 131 -32.62 26.06 11.01
C HIS A 131 -33.97 26.58 11.51
N ASP A 132 -33.91 27.68 12.26
CA ASP A 132 -35.06 28.50 12.61
C ASP A 132 -35.71 29.10 11.35
#